data_AF-A0A956G9V8-F1
#
_entry.id   AF-A0A956G9V8-F1
#
_cell.length_a   1.000
_cell.length_b   1.000
_cell.length_c   1.000
_cell.angle_alpha   90.00
_cell.angle_beta   90.00
_cell.angle_gamma   90.00
#
_symmetry.space_group_name_H-M   'P 1'
#
loop_
_entity.id
_entity.type
_entity.pdbx_description
1 polymer ?
#
loop_
_entity_poly.entity_id
_entity_poly.type
_entity_poly.pdbx_seq_one_letter_code
_entity_poly.pdbx_strand_id
1 'polypeptide(L)'
;PHYDWSGLVRLPIFWEDDVHAVFFDGAFDGAASARAVLALERAELKVLNFHPVHIYLNTSDFDGYQHAKEVLRDEQQARALRRPESGVRTFFEQALAATRDLPRQKLGEVADAFRRDNAYVGAYARTLESP
;
A
#
# COMPACT_ATOMS: atom_id res chain seq x y z
N PRO A 1 -11.09 -6.08 15.49
CA PRO A 1 -10.65 -4.76 14.98
C PRO A 1 -9.78 -4.10 16.04
N HIS A 2 -8.65 -3.49 15.65
CA HIS A 2 -7.80 -2.77 16.57
C HIS A 2 -8.25 -1.31 16.63
N TYR A 3 -8.61 -0.80 17.80
CA TYR A 3 -8.98 0.60 17.99
C TYR A 3 -7.83 1.38 18.64
N ASP A 4 -7.66 2.65 18.30
CA ASP A 4 -6.82 3.55 19.09
C ASP A 4 -7.59 4.16 20.29
N TRP A 5 -6.90 4.95 21.10
CA TRP A 5 -7.46 5.60 22.28
C TRP A 5 -8.57 6.62 21.94
N SER A 6 -8.66 7.08 20.69
CA SER A 6 -9.72 7.98 20.22
C SER A 6 -10.97 7.23 19.74
N GLY A 7 -10.90 5.90 19.63
CA GLY A 7 -11.95 5.05 19.08
C GLY A 7 -11.88 4.88 17.57
N LEU A 8 -10.79 5.28 16.91
CA LEU A 8 -10.59 5.05 15.47
C LEU A 8 -10.13 3.62 15.21
N VAL A 9 -10.67 2.99 14.17
CA VAL A 9 -10.21 1.70 13.67
C VAL A 9 -8.84 1.89 13.02
N ARG A 10 -7.85 1.11 13.46
CA ARG A 10 -6.53 1.02 12.84
C ARG A 10 -6.50 -0.15 11.88
N LEU A 11 -6.14 0.12 10.63
CA LEU A 11 -5.88 -0.90 9.61
C LEU A 11 -4.37 -1.08 9.48
N PRO A 12 -3.82 -2.27 9.76
CA PRO A 12 -2.39 -2.51 9.64
C PRO A 12 -1.99 -2.53 8.16
N ILE A 13 -0.85 -1.91 7.84
CA ILE A 13 -0.20 -2.03 6.53
C ILE A 13 0.40 -3.44 6.43
N PHE A 14 0.06 -4.16 5.37
CA PHE A 14 0.56 -5.51 5.10
C PHE A 14 1.84 -5.47 4.27
N TRP A 15 1.93 -4.56 3.31
CA TRP A 15 3.06 -4.42 2.40
C TRP A 15 3.21 -2.97 1.94
N GLU A 16 4.45 -2.53 1.73
CA GLU A 16 4.80 -1.17 1.31
C GLU A 16 6.01 -1.20 0.37
N ASP A 17 5.99 -0.38 -0.68
CA ASP A 17 6.92 -0.48 -1.80
C ASP A 17 8.36 -0.03 -1.50
N ASP A 18 8.56 1.06 -0.78
CA ASP A 18 9.88 1.53 -0.38
C ASP A 18 10.50 0.64 0.70
N VAL A 19 9.71 0.16 1.66
CA VAL A 19 10.09 -0.88 2.62
C VAL A 19 10.52 -2.14 1.88
N HIS A 20 9.76 -2.57 0.86
CA HIS A 20 10.14 -3.73 0.05
C HIS A 20 11.48 -3.53 -0.66
N ALA A 21 11.65 -2.36 -1.30
CA ALA A 21 12.89 -2.02 -2.01
C ALA A 21 14.12 -1.96 -1.08
N VAL A 22 13.94 -1.59 0.19
CA VAL A 22 15.02 -1.52 1.19
C VAL A 22 15.36 -2.87 1.80
N PHE A 23 14.36 -3.66 2.20
CA PHE A 23 14.57 -4.86 3.02
C PHE A 23 14.67 -6.16 2.22
N PHE A 24 14.31 -6.15 0.94
CA PHE A 24 14.31 -7.34 0.08
C PHE A 24 15.19 -7.17 -1.16
N ASP A 25 16.17 -6.27 -1.10
CA ASP A 25 17.16 -5.99 -2.16
C ASP A 25 16.54 -5.82 -3.56
N GLY A 26 15.33 -5.27 -3.62
CA GLY A 26 14.65 -5.06 -4.88
C GLY A 26 14.22 -6.32 -5.63
N ALA A 27 14.12 -7.46 -4.94
CA ALA A 27 13.61 -8.70 -5.50
C ALA A 27 12.13 -8.56 -5.86
N PHE A 28 11.88 -8.07 -7.08
CA PHE A 28 10.59 -8.05 -7.75
C PHE A 28 10.50 -9.15 -8.83
N ASP A 29 11.62 -9.81 -9.12
CA ASP A 29 11.81 -10.96 -10.02
C ASP A 29 12.16 -12.25 -9.26
N GLY A 30 11.80 -13.40 -9.84
CA GLY A 30 12.49 -14.67 -9.58
C GLY A 30 11.73 -15.79 -8.86
N ALA A 31 10.77 -15.55 -7.95
CA ALA A 31 10.09 -16.68 -7.28
C ALA A 31 8.70 -16.42 -6.67
N ALA A 32 8.26 -15.18 -6.55
CA ALA A 32 6.95 -14.87 -6.00
C ALA A 32 6.25 -13.86 -6.92
N SER A 33 5.28 -14.34 -7.70
CA SER A 33 4.29 -13.43 -8.30
C SER A 33 3.71 -12.53 -7.21
N ALA A 34 3.15 -11.37 -7.56
CA ALA A 34 2.43 -10.54 -6.59
C ALA A 34 1.42 -11.38 -5.76
N ARG A 35 0.85 -12.44 -6.35
CA ARG A 35 0.00 -13.40 -5.63
C ARG A 35 0.67 -14.08 -4.43
N ALA A 36 1.92 -14.52 -4.58
CA ALA A 36 2.69 -15.18 -3.55
C ALA A 36 3.23 -14.20 -2.50
N VAL A 37 3.80 -13.07 -2.92
CA VAL A 37 4.28 -12.00 -2.00
C VAL A 37 3.12 -11.49 -1.15
N LEU A 38 1.98 -11.25 -1.78
CA LEU A 38 0.80 -10.76 -1.08
C LEU A 38 0.04 -11.89 -0.39
N ALA A 39 0.46 -13.15 -0.45
CA ALA A 39 -0.24 -14.29 0.13
C ALA A 39 -1.76 -14.30 -0.18
N LEU A 40 -2.15 -14.07 -1.44
CA LEU A 40 -3.56 -13.86 -1.82
C LEU A 40 -4.46 -15.09 -1.60
N GLU A 41 -3.87 -16.28 -1.39
CA GLU A 41 -4.62 -17.49 -1.02
C GLU A 41 -5.22 -17.42 0.40
N ARG A 42 -4.69 -16.53 1.26
CA ARG A 42 -5.19 -16.34 2.62
C ARG A 42 -6.32 -15.33 2.62
N ALA A 43 -7.50 -15.70 3.15
CA ALA A 43 -8.66 -14.81 3.26
C ALA A 43 -8.54 -13.81 4.43
N GLU A 44 -7.56 -12.92 4.34
CA GLU A 44 -7.23 -11.90 5.34
C GLU A 44 -7.17 -10.51 4.70
N LEU A 45 -7.42 -9.47 5.51
CA LEU A 45 -7.25 -8.08 5.09
C LEU A 45 -5.79 -7.79 4.75
N LYS A 46 -5.55 -7.24 3.55
CA LYS A 46 -4.23 -6.81 3.08
C LYS A 46 -4.31 -5.37 2.66
N VAL A 47 -3.65 -4.49 3.41
CA VAL A 47 -3.51 -3.08 3.05
C VAL A 47 -2.15 -2.91 2.38
N LEU A 48 -2.17 -2.49 1.12
CA LEU A 48 -0.97 -2.28 0.31
C LEU A 48 -0.71 -0.78 0.19
N ASN A 49 0.51 -0.35 0.49
CA ASN A 49 0.92 1.04 0.37
C ASN A 49 1.84 1.20 -0.85
N PHE A 50 1.42 2.02 -1.81
CA PHE A 50 2.17 2.32 -3.02
C PHE A 50 2.35 3.82 -3.15
N HIS A 51 3.58 4.25 -3.38
CA HIS A 51 3.89 5.65 -3.66
C HIS A 51 3.92 5.90 -5.18
N PRO A 52 3.22 6.95 -5.68
CA PRO A 52 3.20 7.25 -7.12
C PRO A 52 4.57 7.41 -7.75
N VAL A 53 5.56 7.90 -7.00
CA VAL A 53 6.93 8.08 -7.49
C VAL A 53 7.61 6.75 -7.81
N HIS A 54 7.40 5.71 -6.99
CA HIS A 54 8.00 4.39 -7.21
C HIS A 54 7.34 3.65 -8.37
N ILE A 55 6.02 3.80 -8.54
CA ILE A 55 5.31 3.32 -9.73
C ILE A 55 5.81 4.07 -10.98
N TYR A 56 5.96 5.40 -10.90
CA TYR A 56 6.42 6.20 -12.03
C TYR A 56 7.83 5.83 -12.47
N LEU A 57 8.76 5.68 -11.52
CA LEU A 57 10.16 5.33 -11.78
C LEU A 57 10.38 3.84 -12.06
N ASN A 58 9.39 3.00 -11.76
CA ASN A 58 9.58 1.55 -11.65
C ASN A 58 10.78 1.21 -10.74
N THR A 59 10.78 1.78 -9.53
CA THR A 59 11.87 1.59 -8.56
C THR A 59 12.12 0.10 -8.33
N SER A 60 13.34 -0.36 -8.55
CA SER A 60 13.78 -1.72 -8.20
C SER A 60 14.55 -1.71 -6.89
N ASP A 61 15.40 -0.72 -6.63
CA ASP A 61 16.21 -0.63 -5.42
C ASP A 61 16.25 0.80 -4.86
N PHE A 62 16.64 0.90 -3.60
CA PHE A 62 16.68 2.15 -2.86
C PHE A 62 17.70 3.15 -3.43
N ASP A 63 18.86 2.68 -3.87
CA ASP A 63 19.93 3.54 -4.38
C ASP A 63 19.52 4.24 -5.69
N GLY A 64 18.88 3.50 -6.60
CA GLY A 64 18.32 4.05 -7.82
C GLY A 64 17.27 5.14 -7.55
N TYR A 65 16.47 4.96 -6.50
CA TYR A 65 15.53 5.99 -6.06
C TYR A 65 16.25 7.22 -5.47
N GLN A 66 17.28 7.03 -4.62
CA GLN A 66 18.01 8.17 -4.05
C GLN A 66 18.65 9.04 -5.15
N HIS A 67 19.22 8.43 -6.19
CA HIS A 67 19.73 9.17 -7.33
C HIS A 67 18.60 9.91 -8.08
N ALA A 68 17.46 9.26 -8.27
CA ALA A 68 16.33 9.88 -8.96
C ALA A 68 15.76 11.11 -8.22
N LYS A 69 15.84 11.17 -6.88
CA LYS A 69 15.36 12.31 -6.08
C LYS A 69 15.97 13.64 -6.51
N GLU A 70 17.20 13.64 -7.01
CA GLU A 70 17.90 14.84 -7.48
C GLU A 70 17.23 15.46 -8.71
N VAL A 71 16.56 14.63 -9.53
CA VAL A 71 15.99 15.03 -10.82
C VAL A 71 14.47 14.90 -10.88
N LEU A 72 13.78 14.55 -9.78
CA LEU A 72 12.32 14.34 -9.75
C LEU A 72 11.48 15.55 -10.21
N ARG A 73 12.05 16.76 -10.17
CA ARG A 73 11.38 17.98 -10.63
C ARG A 73 11.43 18.16 -12.15
N ASP A 74 12.29 17.41 -12.83
CA ASP A 74 12.42 17.40 -14.28
C ASP A 74 11.83 16.09 -14.81
N GLU A 75 10.68 16.18 -15.48
CA GLU A 75 9.96 15.02 -15.99
C GLU A 75 10.81 14.19 -16.96
N GLN A 76 11.57 14.84 -17.85
CA GLN A 76 12.36 14.15 -18.86
C GLN A 76 13.51 13.39 -18.22
N GLN A 77 14.22 14.01 -17.28
CA GLN A 77 15.31 13.37 -16.55
C GLN A 77 14.78 12.24 -15.66
N ALA A 78 13.70 12.46 -14.91
CA ALA A 78 13.08 11.43 -14.10
C ALA A 78 12.58 10.25 -14.96
N ARG A 79 12.05 10.52 -16.15
CA ARG A 79 11.62 9.48 -17.09
C ARG A 79 12.80 8.66 -17.63
N ALA A 80 13.94 9.29 -17.85
CA ALA A 80 15.16 8.62 -18.31
C ALA A 80 15.74 7.66 -17.26
N LEU A 81 15.46 7.88 -15.97
CA LEU A 81 15.85 7.00 -14.87
C LEU A 81 14.91 5.82 -14.63
N ARG A 82 13.82 5.70 -15.42
CA ARG A 82 12.91 4.55 -15.32
C ARG A 82 13.64 3.28 -15.71
N ARG A 83 13.54 2.27 -14.84
CA ARG A 83 14.15 0.97 -15.09
C ARG A 83 13.22 0.07 -15.91
N PRO A 84 13.71 -0.62 -16.96
CA PRO A 84 12.88 -1.52 -17.76
C PRO A 84 12.66 -2.89 -17.12
N GLU A 85 13.46 -3.26 -16.11
CA GLU A 85 13.38 -4.56 -15.43
C GLU A 85 12.21 -4.64 -14.43
N SER A 86 12.18 -5.69 -13.62
CA SER A 86 11.20 -5.84 -12.54
C SER A 86 11.38 -4.75 -11.49
N GLY A 87 10.26 -4.18 -11.04
CA GLY A 87 10.24 -3.12 -10.04
C GLY A 87 8.83 -2.89 -9.50
N VAL A 88 8.66 -1.82 -8.74
CA VAL A 88 7.37 -1.47 -8.12
C VAL A 88 6.24 -1.35 -9.14
N ARG A 89 6.52 -0.84 -10.35
CA ARG A 89 5.49 -0.70 -11.39
C ARG A 89 5.02 -2.06 -11.89
N THR A 90 5.95 -2.94 -12.23
CA THR A 90 5.59 -4.28 -12.73
C THR A 90 4.90 -5.09 -11.64
N PHE A 91 5.32 -4.95 -10.39
CA PHE A 91 4.63 -5.55 -9.24
C PHE A 91 3.21 -5.01 -9.04
N PHE A 92 3.02 -3.69 -9.15
CA PHE A 92 1.69 -3.06 -9.09
C PHE A 92 0.76 -3.58 -10.19
N GLU A 93 1.26 -3.69 -11.44
CA GLU A 93 0.52 -4.26 -12.57
C GLU A 93 0.14 -5.73 -12.32
N GLN A 94 1.05 -6.54 -11.76
CA GLN A 94 0.77 -7.92 -11.34
C GLN A 94 -0.27 -8.00 -10.22
N ALA A 95 -0.22 -7.12 -9.22
CA ALA A 95 -1.18 -7.08 -8.12
C ALA A 95 -2.59 -6.72 -8.62
N LEU A 96 -2.70 -5.76 -9.55
CA LEU A 96 -3.98 -5.43 -10.20
C LEU A 96 -4.52 -6.59 -11.05
N ALA A 97 -3.64 -7.31 -11.75
CA ALA A 97 -4.04 -8.49 -12.52
C ALA A 97 -4.54 -9.61 -11.60
N ALA A 98 -3.82 -9.89 -10.51
CA ALA A 98 -4.15 -10.96 -9.56
C ALA A 98 -5.43 -10.69 -8.75
N THR A 99 -5.83 -9.43 -8.63
CA THR A 99 -7.04 -8.99 -7.91
C THR A 99 -8.17 -8.58 -8.85
N ARG A 100 -8.01 -8.81 -10.17
CA ARG A 100 -8.92 -8.27 -11.19
C ARG A 100 -10.37 -8.65 -10.96
N ASP A 101 -10.60 -9.92 -10.62
CA ASP A 101 -11.93 -10.53 -10.49
C ASP A 101 -12.51 -10.42 -9.09
N LEU A 102 -11.80 -9.77 -8.16
CA LEU A 102 -12.30 -9.51 -6.82
C LEU A 102 -13.28 -8.32 -6.84
N PRO A 103 -14.32 -8.34 -5.97
CA PRO A 103 -15.18 -7.18 -5.78
C PRO A 103 -14.37 -5.94 -5.43
N ARG A 104 -14.72 -4.80 -6.03
CA ARG A 104 -14.04 -3.51 -5.80
C ARG A 104 -15.01 -2.52 -5.19
N GLN A 105 -14.55 -1.86 -4.14
CA GLN A 105 -15.26 -0.75 -3.50
C GLN A 105 -14.27 0.37 -3.28
N LYS A 106 -14.72 1.61 -3.35
CA LYS A 106 -13.86 2.74 -2.98
C LYS A 106 -13.70 2.76 -1.47
N LEU A 107 -12.51 3.07 -0.97
CA LEU A 107 -12.28 3.22 0.47
C LEU A 107 -13.26 4.23 1.11
N GLY A 108 -13.62 5.30 0.38
CA GLY A 108 -14.64 6.26 0.82
C GLY A 108 -16.01 5.62 1.06
N GLU A 109 -16.46 4.74 0.15
CA GLU A 109 -17.75 4.03 0.29
C GLU A 109 -17.73 3.08 1.49
N VAL A 110 -16.62 2.38 1.69
CA VAL A 110 -16.40 1.51 2.87
C VAL A 110 -16.39 2.32 4.15
N ALA A 111 -15.68 3.46 4.17
CA ALA A 111 -15.62 4.36 5.32
C ALA A 111 -17.00 4.94 5.64
N ASP A 112 -17.78 5.33 4.64
CA ASP A 112 -19.12 5.88 4.83
C ASP A 112 -20.11 4.81 5.32
N ALA A 113 -20.03 3.58 4.81
CA ALA A 113 -20.79 2.45 5.35
C ALA A 113 -20.42 2.18 6.82
N PHE A 114 -19.12 2.10 7.11
CA PHE A 114 -18.64 1.90 8.47
C PHE A 114 -19.16 2.99 9.44
N ARG A 115 -19.11 4.27 9.05
CA ARG A 115 -19.62 5.39 9.88
C ARG A 115 -21.13 5.36 10.09
N ARG A 116 -21.91 4.90 9.11
CA ARG A 116 -23.37 4.75 9.26
C ARG A 116 -23.71 3.66 10.28
N ASP A 117 -23.00 2.54 10.20
CA ASP A 117 -23.31 1.34 11.01
C ASP A 117 -22.63 1.37 12.39
N ASN A 118 -21.61 2.21 12.56
CA ASN A 118 -20.88 2.36 13.81
C ASN A 118 -20.98 3.82 14.25
N ALA A 119 -21.81 4.08 15.27
CA ALA A 119 -21.84 5.37 15.93
C ALA A 119 -20.41 5.69 16.42
N TYR A 120 -19.77 6.70 15.83
CA TYR A 120 -18.50 7.20 16.34
C TYR A 120 -18.74 7.78 17.72
N VAL A 121 -18.45 7.02 18.78
CA VAL A 121 -18.75 7.43 20.16
C VAL A 121 -17.70 8.37 20.74
N GLY A 122 -16.54 8.53 20.09
CA GLY A 122 -15.41 9.29 20.63
C GLY A 122 -14.96 8.81 22.03
N ALA A 123 -13.85 9.34 22.52
CA ALA A 123 -13.35 8.99 23.86
C ALA A 123 -14.16 9.64 25.01
N TYR A 124 -15.06 10.59 24.72
CA TYR A 124 -15.81 11.32 25.76
C TYR A 124 -17.12 10.65 26.20
N ALA A 125 -17.65 9.69 25.44
CA ALA A 125 -18.90 9.02 25.83
C ALA A 125 -18.69 7.84 26.79
N ARG A 126 -17.47 7.28 26.88
CA ARG A 126 -17.18 6.10 27.73
C ARG A 126 -16.80 6.42 29.18
N THR A 127 -16.69 7.70 29.55
CA THR A 127 -16.43 8.13 30.94
C THR A 127 -17.68 8.56 31.71
N LEU A 128 -18.87 8.51 31.10
CA LEU A 128 -20.14 8.86 31.77
C LEU A 128 -20.96 7.63 32.22
N GLU A 129 -20.47 6.41 31.98
CA GLU A 129 -21.10 5.17 32.43
C GLU A 129 -20.13 4.33 33.26
N SER A 130 -19.63 4.90 34.35
CA SER A 130 -19.15 4.13 35.50
C SER A 130 -19.93 4.62 36.74
N PRO A 131 -20.62 3.73 37.48
CA PRO A 131 -21.06 4.03 38.84
C PRO A 131 -19.85 4.24 39.78
#